data_AF-A0A7C3FPX4-F1
#
_entry.id   AF-A0A7C3FPX4-F1
#
_cell.length_a   1.000
_cell.length_b   1.000
_cell.length_c   1.000
_cell.angle_alpha   90.00
_cell.angle_beta   90.00
_cell.angle_gamma   90.00
#
_symmetry.space_group_name_H-M   'P 1'
#
loop_
_entity.id
_entity.type
_entity.pdbx_description
1 polymer ?
#
loop_
_entity_poly.entity_id
_entity_poly.type
_entity_poly.pdbx_seq_one_letter_code
_entity_poly.pdbx_strand_id
1 'polypeptide(L)'
;MESASGEPRIEGDELQKCLDYLQEELKLAAFQDKEATLYKNASAKYIDAPLTDNLAPKERCRAANRLAQAAGEIVNRRYRIEPIPDAASAAYSAWQLAYLDYSAWVSALSAAIEAIASDIEPPARQVLKLASQFQKSRNIARTEGNKFIDRLGLNGNTVQKLLNEAAVAVAADNWQPKEVNQD
;
A
#
# COMPACT_ATOMS: atom_id res chain seq x y z
N MET A 1 11.91 10.16 30.62
CA MET A 1 11.32 11.08 29.62
C MET A 1 10.24 10.29 28.89
N GLU A 2 8.97 10.54 29.18
CA GLU A 2 7.83 9.79 28.62
C GLU A 2 7.63 10.14 27.13
N SER A 3 7.18 9.18 26.34
CA SER A 3 6.76 9.44 24.95
C SER A 3 5.39 10.12 24.94
N ALA A 4 5.03 10.77 23.82
CA ALA A 4 3.71 11.39 23.67
C ALA A 4 2.54 10.39 23.76
N SER A 5 2.80 9.09 23.62
CA SER A 5 1.81 8.02 23.77
C SER A 5 1.65 7.51 25.21
N GLY A 6 2.44 8.02 26.17
CA GLY A 6 2.44 7.55 27.57
C GLY A 6 3.17 6.21 27.77
N GLU A 7 3.67 5.58 26.70
CA GLU A 7 4.45 4.35 26.75
C GLU A 7 5.96 4.67 26.91
N PRO A 8 6.75 3.77 27.52
CA PRO A 8 8.19 3.95 27.63
C PRO A 8 8.85 4.00 26.25
N ARG A 9 9.93 4.79 26.15
CA ARG A 9 10.78 4.83 24.95
C ARG A 9 11.49 3.50 24.75
N ILE A 10 11.73 3.18 23.49
CA ILE A 10 12.47 1.98 23.07
C ILE A 10 13.96 2.35 22.98
N GLU A 11 14.83 1.55 23.60
CA GLU A 11 16.26 1.82 23.71
C GLU A 11 17.11 0.57 23.37
N GLY A 12 18.42 0.76 23.16
CA GLY A 12 19.38 -0.33 22.96
C GLY A 12 19.10 -1.21 21.74
N ASP A 13 19.29 -2.53 21.88
CA ASP A 13 19.15 -3.50 20.79
C ASP A 13 17.72 -3.59 20.25
N GLU A 14 16.72 -3.31 21.09
CA GLU A 14 15.31 -3.29 20.65
C GLU A 14 15.03 -2.12 19.71
N LEU A 15 15.67 -0.97 19.96
CA LEU A 15 15.55 0.20 19.08
C LEU A 15 16.03 -0.13 17.67
N GLN A 16 17.17 -0.81 17.53
CA GLN A 16 17.69 -1.18 16.21
C GLN A 16 16.72 -2.10 15.45
N LYS A 17 16.19 -3.14 16.13
CA LYS A 17 15.20 -4.04 15.52
C LYS A 17 13.93 -3.29 15.10
N CYS A 18 13.48 -2.33 15.89
CA CYS A 18 12.35 -1.48 15.55
C CYS A 18 12.63 -0.53 14.38
N LEU A 19 13.85 -0.01 14.25
CA LEU A 19 14.25 0.81 13.10
C LEU A 19 14.30 -0.01 11.82
N ASP A 20 14.82 -1.24 11.88
CA ASP A 20 14.85 -2.16 10.74
C ASP A 20 13.42 -2.49 10.28
N TYR A 21 12.53 -2.80 11.23
CA TYR A 21 11.11 -2.98 10.96
C TYR A 21 10.48 -1.73 10.31
N LEU A 22 10.73 -0.54 10.87
CA LEU A 22 10.19 0.71 10.33
C LEU A 22 10.67 0.95 8.90
N GLN A 23 11.93 0.67 8.59
CA GLN A 23 12.47 0.80 7.23
C GLN A 23 11.73 -0.10 6.25
N GLU A 24 11.47 -1.36 6.61
CA GLU A 24 10.70 -2.27 5.74
C GLU A 24 9.26 -1.80 5.56
N GLU A 25 8.59 -1.32 6.61
CA GLU A 25 7.24 -0.74 6.48
C GLU A 25 7.23 0.47 5.54
N LEU A 26 8.21 1.37 5.66
CA LEU A 26 8.31 2.55 4.81
C LEU A 26 8.56 2.17 3.34
N LYS A 27 9.31 1.11 3.06
CA LYS A 27 9.47 0.55 1.70
C LYS A 27 8.14 0.03 1.16
N LEU A 28 7.33 -0.65 1.96
CA LEU A 28 5.99 -1.09 1.54
C LEU A 28 5.08 0.09 1.20
N ALA A 29 5.06 1.12 2.06
CA ALA A 29 4.27 2.32 1.83
C ALA A 29 4.71 3.06 0.55
N ALA A 30 6.01 3.21 0.34
CA ALA A 30 6.56 3.82 -0.87
C ALA A 30 6.24 3.00 -2.14
N PHE A 31 6.27 1.67 -2.06
CA PHE A 31 5.88 0.79 -3.16
C PHE A 31 4.39 0.93 -3.50
N GLN A 32 3.52 0.96 -2.49
CA GLN A 32 2.10 1.23 -2.68
C GLN A 32 1.85 2.58 -3.38
N ASP A 33 2.54 3.63 -2.96
CA ASP A 33 2.37 4.98 -3.52
C ASP A 33 2.85 5.06 -4.98
N LYS A 34 4.00 4.43 -5.29
CA LYS A 34 4.51 4.30 -6.67
C LYS A 34 3.49 3.65 -7.59
N GLU A 35 2.97 2.48 -7.21
CA GLU A 35 2.04 1.72 -8.06
C GLU A 35 0.67 2.39 -8.16
N ALA A 36 0.16 2.99 -7.08
CA ALA A 36 -1.05 3.80 -7.11
C ALA A 36 -0.90 5.03 -8.03
N THR A 37 0.27 5.68 -8.02
CA THR A 37 0.58 6.80 -8.92
C THR A 37 0.62 6.36 -10.38
N LEU A 38 1.22 5.21 -10.68
CA LEU A 38 1.22 4.64 -12.04
C LEU A 38 -0.21 4.38 -12.53
N TYR A 39 -1.06 3.75 -11.70
CA TYR A 39 -2.47 3.54 -12.02
C TYR A 39 -3.22 4.86 -12.23
N LYS A 40 -3.02 5.84 -11.35
CA LYS A 40 -3.67 7.16 -11.46
C LYS A 40 -3.27 7.86 -12.76
N ASN A 41 -1.99 7.86 -13.11
CA ASN A 41 -1.48 8.47 -14.32
C ASN A 41 -2.04 7.79 -15.58
N ALA A 42 -2.07 6.46 -15.60
CA ALA A 42 -2.69 5.69 -16.68
C ALA A 42 -4.19 6.00 -16.80
N SER A 43 -4.91 6.02 -15.67
CA SER A 43 -6.35 6.33 -15.66
C SER A 43 -6.64 7.74 -16.16
N ALA A 44 -5.87 8.73 -15.69
CA ALA A 44 -6.02 10.14 -16.06
C ALA A 44 -5.84 10.37 -17.56
N LYS A 45 -4.91 9.66 -18.20
CA LYS A 45 -4.66 9.76 -19.64
C LYS A 45 -5.90 9.42 -20.49
N TYR A 46 -6.79 8.57 -19.96
CA TYR A 46 -7.95 8.10 -20.69
C TYR A 46 -9.28 8.64 -20.15
N ILE A 47 -9.30 9.55 -19.15
CA ILE A 47 -10.55 10.07 -18.56
C ILE A 47 -11.47 10.67 -19.64
N ASP A 48 -10.90 11.47 -20.54
CA ASP A 48 -11.63 12.16 -21.61
C ASP A 48 -11.57 11.41 -22.95
N ALA A 49 -11.14 10.14 -22.96
CA ALA A 49 -11.05 9.37 -24.19
C ALA A 49 -12.46 9.22 -24.81
N PRO A 50 -12.60 9.42 -26.13
CA PRO A 50 -13.87 9.21 -26.82
C PRO A 50 -14.40 7.79 -26.59
N LEU A 51 -15.72 7.62 -26.53
CA LEU A 51 -16.36 6.30 -26.41
C LEU A 51 -16.02 5.35 -27.58
N THR A 52 -15.49 5.89 -28.69
CA THR A 52 -15.03 5.12 -29.85
C THR A 52 -13.57 4.66 -29.74
N ASP A 53 -12.85 5.04 -28.67
CA ASP A 53 -11.47 4.63 -28.45
C ASP A 53 -11.40 3.23 -27.82
N ASN A 54 -11.22 2.21 -28.67
CA ASN A 54 -11.06 0.82 -28.26
C ASN A 54 -9.76 0.55 -27.46
N LEU A 55 -8.81 1.49 -27.41
CA LEU A 55 -7.56 1.36 -26.63
C LEU A 55 -7.75 1.77 -25.18
N ALA A 56 -8.61 2.76 -24.90
CA ALA A 56 -8.82 3.28 -23.55
C ALA A 56 -9.31 2.21 -22.55
N PRO A 57 -10.29 1.34 -22.86
CA PRO A 57 -10.70 0.25 -21.97
C PRO A 57 -9.57 -0.76 -21.70
N LYS A 58 -8.80 -1.14 -22.73
CA LYS A 58 -7.70 -2.11 -22.61
C LYS A 58 -6.60 -1.61 -21.70
N GLU A 59 -6.19 -0.35 -21.88
CA GLU A 59 -5.14 0.26 -21.07
C GLU A 59 -5.59 0.50 -19.62
N ARG A 60 -6.86 0.86 -19.39
CA ARG A 60 -7.45 0.93 -18.05
C ARG A 60 -7.46 -0.44 -17.35
N CYS A 61 -7.86 -1.49 -18.05
CA CYS A 61 -7.82 -2.88 -17.51
C CYS A 61 -6.38 -3.28 -17.16
N ARG A 62 -5.42 -3.02 -18.06
CA ARG A 62 -4.00 -3.31 -17.83
C ARG A 62 -3.46 -2.59 -16.59
N ALA A 63 -3.77 -1.30 -16.43
CA ALA A 63 -3.35 -0.52 -15.28
C ALA A 63 -3.99 -1.02 -13.98
N ALA A 64 -5.29 -1.35 -14.00
CA ALA A 64 -6.00 -1.88 -12.84
C ALA A 64 -5.45 -3.26 -12.42
N ASN A 65 -5.19 -4.13 -13.39
CA ASN A 65 -4.60 -5.46 -13.14
C ASN A 65 -3.19 -5.36 -12.57
N ARG A 66 -2.36 -4.44 -13.08
CA ARG A 66 -1.05 -4.16 -12.48
C ARG A 66 -1.19 -3.73 -11.02
N LEU A 67 -2.14 -2.83 -10.72
CA LEU A 67 -2.38 -2.36 -9.36
C LEU A 67 -2.82 -3.51 -8.44
N ALA A 68 -3.71 -4.40 -8.91
CA ALA A 68 -4.14 -5.57 -8.16
C ALA A 68 -2.99 -6.54 -7.86
N GLN A 69 -2.13 -6.80 -8.83
CA GLN A 69 -0.93 -7.60 -8.63
C GLN A 69 0.04 -6.94 -7.63
N ALA A 70 0.22 -5.62 -7.71
CA ALA A 70 1.03 -4.86 -6.75
C ALA A 70 0.45 -4.95 -5.33
N ALA A 71 -0.87 -4.85 -5.17
CA ALA A 71 -1.53 -4.99 -3.88
C ALA A 71 -1.33 -6.40 -3.27
N GLY A 72 -1.37 -7.45 -4.10
CA GLY A 72 -1.00 -8.80 -3.71
C GLY A 72 0.47 -8.92 -3.30
N GLU A 73 1.38 -8.28 -4.05
CA GLU A 73 2.81 -8.26 -3.72
C GLU A 73 3.09 -7.55 -2.38
N ILE A 74 2.39 -6.47 -2.05
CA ILE A 74 2.51 -5.80 -0.74
C ILE A 74 2.19 -6.78 0.38
N VAL A 75 1.12 -7.55 0.26
CA VAL A 75 0.74 -8.57 1.24
C VAL A 75 1.83 -9.65 1.34
N ASN A 76 2.38 -10.11 0.21
CA ASN A 76 3.46 -11.11 0.20
C ASN A 76 4.73 -10.60 0.89
N ARG A 77 5.17 -9.37 0.57
CA ARG A 77 6.35 -8.76 1.19
C ARG A 77 6.14 -8.53 2.67
N ARG A 78 4.93 -8.13 3.06
CA ARG A 78 4.54 -7.95 4.46
C ARG A 78 4.71 -9.23 5.28
N TYR A 79 4.25 -10.37 4.77
CA TYR A 79 4.43 -11.67 5.42
C TYR A 79 5.90 -12.11 5.55
N ARG A 80 6.82 -11.49 4.81
CA ARG A 80 8.27 -11.76 4.89
C ARG A 80 8.99 -10.86 5.89
N ILE A 81 8.31 -9.89 6.50
CA ILE A 81 8.90 -9.04 7.53
C ILE A 81 8.97 -9.85 8.83
N GLU A 82 10.09 -10.51 9.04
CA GLU A 82 10.41 -11.26 10.26
C GLU A 82 11.87 -11.05 10.68
N PRO A 83 12.19 -10.98 11.98
CA PRO A 83 11.25 -11.02 13.11
C PRO A 83 10.54 -9.67 13.33
N ILE A 84 9.34 -9.72 13.91
CA ILE A 84 8.59 -8.52 14.29
C ILE A 84 8.94 -8.17 15.74
N PRO A 85 9.48 -6.98 16.03
CA PRO A 85 9.74 -6.55 17.40
C PRO A 85 8.43 -6.43 18.19
N ASP A 86 8.45 -6.83 19.47
CA ASP A 86 7.27 -6.77 20.34
C ASP A 86 6.68 -5.35 20.41
N ALA A 87 7.55 -4.34 20.49
CA ALA A 87 7.14 -2.93 20.48
C ALA A 87 6.46 -2.48 19.17
N ALA A 88 6.67 -3.18 18.06
CA ALA A 88 6.04 -2.90 16.76
C ALA A 88 4.77 -3.72 16.51
N SER A 89 4.44 -4.70 17.36
CA SER A 89 3.35 -5.68 17.13
C SER A 89 1.98 -5.07 16.83
N ALA A 90 1.60 -4.01 17.54
CA ALA A 90 0.33 -3.30 17.34
C ALA A 90 0.30 -2.59 15.97
N ALA A 91 1.36 -1.84 15.65
CA ALA A 91 1.51 -1.19 14.34
C ALA A 91 1.55 -2.24 13.21
N TYR A 92 2.23 -3.36 13.44
CA TYR A 92 2.32 -4.45 12.47
C TYR A 92 0.94 -5.03 12.15
N SER A 93 0.17 -5.36 13.17
CA SER A 93 -1.15 -5.98 13.02
C SER A 93 -2.14 -5.03 12.33
N ALA A 94 -2.09 -3.74 12.67
CA ALA A 94 -2.96 -2.73 12.07
C ALA A 94 -2.66 -2.53 10.58
N TRP A 95 -1.38 -2.42 10.21
CA TRP A 95 -1.00 -2.30 8.80
C TRP A 95 -1.19 -3.61 8.01
N GLN A 96 -1.02 -4.78 8.63
CA GLN A 96 -1.36 -6.07 8.01
C GLN A 96 -2.83 -6.08 7.56
N LEU A 97 -3.75 -5.69 8.45
CA LEU A 97 -5.18 -5.59 8.12
C LEU A 97 -5.43 -4.57 7.01
N ALA A 98 -4.79 -3.39 7.08
CA ALA A 98 -4.93 -2.36 6.06
C ALA A 98 -4.48 -2.83 4.67
N TYR A 99 -3.39 -3.60 4.57
CA TYR A 99 -2.91 -4.14 3.30
C TYR A 99 -3.79 -5.29 2.77
N LEU A 100 -4.35 -6.13 3.65
CA LEU A 100 -5.34 -7.12 3.24
C LEU A 100 -6.60 -6.46 2.67
N ASP A 101 -7.13 -5.43 3.35
CA ASP A 101 -8.29 -4.67 2.87
C ASP A 101 -7.98 -3.92 1.57
N TYR A 102 -6.76 -3.36 1.45
CA TYR A 102 -6.29 -2.73 0.21
C TYR A 102 -6.29 -3.72 -0.95
N SER A 103 -5.72 -4.90 -0.76
CA SER A 103 -5.67 -5.95 -1.78
C SER A 103 -7.08 -6.41 -2.20
N ALA A 104 -7.99 -6.59 -1.24
CA ALA A 104 -9.38 -6.93 -1.53
C ALA A 104 -10.09 -5.83 -2.35
N TRP A 105 -9.92 -4.56 -1.95
CA TRP A 105 -10.50 -3.43 -2.66
C TRP A 105 -9.97 -3.30 -4.09
N VAL A 106 -8.64 -3.32 -4.26
CA VAL A 106 -8.02 -3.16 -5.58
C VAL A 106 -8.36 -4.32 -6.51
N SER A 107 -8.44 -5.56 -5.98
CA SER A 107 -8.88 -6.72 -6.77
C SER A 107 -10.31 -6.53 -7.28
N ALA A 108 -11.22 -6.08 -6.41
CA ALA A 108 -12.61 -5.78 -6.81
C ALA A 108 -12.71 -4.61 -7.78
N LEU A 109 -11.87 -3.58 -7.62
CA LEU A 109 -11.76 -2.46 -8.56
C LEU A 109 -11.33 -2.95 -9.95
N SER A 110 -10.32 -3.83 -10.02
CA SER A 110 -9.86 -4.40 -11.29
C SER A 110 -10.96 -5.17 -11.99
N ALA A 111 -11.63 -6.08 -11.28
CA ALA A 111 -12.75 -6.84 -11.82
C ALA A 111 -13.92 -5.95 -12.29
N ALA A 112 -14.20 -4.85 -11.59
CA ALA A 112 -15.22 -3.90 -12.02
C ALA A 112 -14.82 -3.15 -13.31
N ILE A 113 -13.55 -2.80 -13.48
CA ILE A 113 -13.05 -2.17 -14.71
C ILE A 113 -13.12 -3.14 -15.89
N GLU A 114 -12.79 -4.42 -15.67
CA GLU A 114 -12.93 -5.47 -16.68
C GLU A 114 -14.38 -5.73 -17.08
N ALA A 115 -15.31 -5.72 -16.10
CA ALA A 115 -16.74 -5.84 -16.37
C ALA A 115 -17.24 -4.70 -17.26
N ILE A 116 -16.87 -3.45 -16.94
CA ILE A 116 -17.20 -2.28 -17.77
C ILE A 116 -16.65 -2.43 -19.18
N ALA A 117 -15.40 -2.90 -19.33
CA ALA A 117 -14.78 -3.11 -20.64
C ALA A 117 -15.43 -4.23 -21.46
N SER A 118 -16.22 -5.10 -20.81
CA SER A 118 -16.93 -6.22 -21.43
C SER A 118 -18.43 -5.95 -21.56
N ASP A 119 -18.89 -4.71 -21.36
CA ASP A 119 -20.31 -4.31 -21.34
C ASP A 119 -21.15 -5.09 -20.30
N ILE A 120 -20.52 -5.50 -19.20
CA ILE A 120 -21.15 -6.16 -18.05
C ILE A 120 -21.34 -5.14 -16.92
N GLU A 121 -22.50 -5.17 -16.26
CA GLU A 121 -22.78 -4.33 -15.09
C GLU A 121 -21.74 -4.58 -13.97
N PRO A 122 -20.95 -3.57 -13.56
CA PRO A 122 -19.93 -3.75 -12.54
C PRO A 122 -20.54 -3.84 -11.13
N PRO A 123 -19.90 -4.56 -10.19
CA PRO A 123 -20.36 -4.65 -8.80
C PRO A 123 -20.01 -3.38 -7.99
N ALA A 124 -20.44 -2.20 -8.44
CA ALA A 124 -20.05 -0.90 -7.89
C ALA A 124 -20.27 -0.76 -6.37
N ARG A 125 -21.39 -1.30 -5.85
CA ARG A 125 -21.68 -1.30 -4.40
C ARG A 125 -20.62 -2.05 -3.59
N GLN A 126 -20.14 -3.19 -4.11
CA GLN A 126 -19.12 -3.98 -3.44
C GLN A 126 -17.78 -3.26 -3.44
N VAL A 127 -17.40 -2.64 -4.57
CA VAL A 127 -16.17 -1.84 -4.68
C VAL A 127 -16.18 -0.68 -3.67
N LEU A 128 -17.29 0.07 -3.58
CA LEU A 128 -17.43 1.17 -2.63
C LEU A 128 -17.38 0.70 -1.16
N LYS A 129 -18.01 -0.44 -0.85
CA LYS A 129 -17.96 -1.04 0.49
C LYS A 129 -16.51 -1.38 0.88
N LEU A 130 -15.77 -2.03 0.00
CA LEU A 130 -14.36 -2.40 0.24
C LEU A 130 -13.45 -1.17 0.32
N ALA A 131 -13.68 -0.15 -0.51
CA ALA A 131 -12.97 1.13 -0.41
C ALA A 131 -13.15 1.79 0.96
N SER A 132 -14.39 1.82 1.47
CA SER A 132 -14.69 2.35 2.80
C SER A 132 -14.04 1.53 3.91
N GLN A 133 -14.02 0.20 3.78
CA GLN A 133 -13.34 -0.69 4.72
C GLN A 133 -11.83 -0.43 4.76
N PHE A 134 -11.17 -0.38 3.60
CA PHE A 134 -9.75 -0.03 3.50
C PHE A 134 -9.43 1.34 4.11
N GLN A 135 -10.26 2.36 3.87
CA GLN A 135 -10.06 3.68 4.49
C GLN A 135 -10.09 3.61 6.01
N LYS A 136 -11.00 2.83 6.60
CA LYS A 136 -11.09 2.64 8.05
C LYS A 136 -9.84 1.96 8.60
N SER A 137 -9.42 0.83 8.02
CA SER A 137 -8.24 0.10 8.49
C SER A 137 -6.96 0.90 8.28
N ARG A 138 -6.83 1.63 7.16
CA ARG A 138 -5.71 2.56 6.93
C ARG A 138 -5.62 3.64 8.02
N ASN A 139 -6.74 4.22 8.45
CA ASN A 139 -6.73 5.24 9.50
C ASN A 139 -6.30 4.68 10.86
N ILE A 140 -6.71 3.45 11.18
CA ILE A 140 -6.25 2.73 12.37
C ILE A 140 -4.74 2.47 12.28
N ALA A 141 -4.28 1.94 11.14
CA ALA A 141 -2.87 1.64 10.90
C ALA A 141 -1.97 2.89 10.99
N ARG A 142 -2.42 4.04 10.47
CA ARG A 142 -1.73 5.32 10.62
C ARG A 142 -1.65 5.76 12.08
N THR A 143 -2.72 5.58 12.85
CA THR A 143 -2.73 5.90 14.28
C THR A 143 -1.70 5.06 15.04
N GLU A 144 -1.71 3.74 14.85
CA GLU A 144 -0.76 2.85 15.52
C GLU A 144 0.68 3.04 15.03
N GLY A 145 0.87 3.31 13.73
CA GLY A 145 2.18 3.65 13.16
C GLY A 145 2.77 4.94 13.74
N ASN A 146 1.95 5.98 13.92
CA ASN A 146 2.40 7.23 14.54
C ASN A 146 2.80 7.03 16.01
N LYS A 147 1.98 6.30 16.79
CA LYS A 147 2.34 5.95 18.18
C LYS A 147 3.67 5.19 18.24
N PHE A 148 3.88 4.26 17.32
CA PHE A 148 5.13 3.50 17.23
C PHE A 148 6.31 4.43 16.92
N ILE A 149 6.20 5.32 15.93
CA ILE A 149 7.25 6.30 15.60
C ILE A 149 7.56 7.21 16.80
N ASP A 150 6.53 7.67 17.52
CA ASP A 150 6.69 8.52 18.71
C ASP A 150 7.49 7.81 19.82
N ARG A 151 7.27 6.51 20.01
CA ARG A 151 8.00 5.68 20.99
C ARG A 151 9.48 5.47 20.63
N LEU A 152 9.81 5.49 19.35
CA LEU A 152 11.19 5.43 18.87
C LEU A 152 11.96 6.74 19.13
N GLY A 153 11.28 7.81 19.54
CA GLY A 153 11.92 9.10 19.82
C GLY A 153 12.56 9.74 18.59
N LEU A 154 12.10 9.39 17.39
CA LEU A 154 12.64 9.91 16.15
C LEU A 154 12.19 11.36 15.96
N ASN A 155 13.14 12.23 15.59
CA ASN A 155 12.81 13.59 15.17
C ASN A 155 12.36 13.60 13.70
N GLY A 156 11.70 14.69 13.28
CA GLY A 156 11.16 14.84 11.93
C GLY A 156 12.21 14.72 10.82
N ASN A 157 13.46 15.16 11.05
CA ASN A 157 14.54 15.04 10.06
C ASN A 157 14.94 13.58 9.85
N THR A 158 15.02 12.79 10.94
CA THR A 158 15.31 11.36 10.86
C THR A 158 14.19 10.61 10.14
N VAL A 159 12.93 10.90 10.47
CA VAL A 159 11.77 10.30 9.78
C VAL A 159 11.80 10.65 8.28
N GLN A 160 12.09 11.90 7.93
CA GLN A 160 12.18 12.32 6.53
C GLN A 160 13.32 11.62 5.79
N LYS A 161 14.47 11.41 6.45
CA LYS A 161 15.58 10.65 5.88
C LYS A 161 15.17 9.21 5.56
N LEU A 162 14.52 8.52 6.50
CA LEU A 162 14.05 7.15 6.30
C LEU A 162 13.01 7.05 5.17
N LEU A 163 12.10 8.03 5.06
CA LEU A 163 11.15 8.13 3.96
C LEU A 163 11.85 8.27 2.60
N ASN A 164 12.88 9.12 2.52
CA ASN A 164 13.66 9.30 1.30
C ASN A 164 14.44 8.02 0.93
N GLU A 165 15.05 7.36 1.90
CA GLU A 165 15.77 6.09 1.69
C GLU A 165 14.83 4.99 1.19
N ALA A 166 13.62 4.88 1.76
CA ALA A 166 12.58 3.97 1.29
C ALA A 166 12.15 4.28 -0.16
N ALA A 167 11.94 5.56 -0.49
CA ALA A 167 11.59 5.96 -1.85
C ALA A 167 12.70 5.63 -2.86
N VAL A 168 13.97 5.84 -2.51
CA VAL A 168 15.12 5.46 -3.34
C VAL A 168 15.19 3.94 -3.53
N ALA A 169 15.00 3.16 -2.46
CA ALA A 169 15.01 1.71 -2.53
C ALA A 169 13.90 1.17 -3.46
N VAL A 170 12.69 1.74 -3.36
CA VAL A 170 11.54 1.37 -4.22
C VAL A 170 11.70 1.87 -5.66
N ALA A 171 12.40 2.98 -5.88
CA ALA A 171 12.74 3.44 -7.22
C ALA A 171 13.73 2.48 -7.91
N ALA A 172 14.67 1.92 -7.16
CA ALA A 172 15.62 0.90 -7.63
C ALA A 172 15.01 -0.52 -7.71
N ASP A 173 13.83 -0.73 -7.13
CA ASP A 173 13.10 -2.00 -7.21
C ASP A 173 12.59 -2.24 -8.64
N ASN A 174 13.07 -3.34 -9.23
CA ASN A 174 12.76 -3.80 -10.58
C ASN A 174 11.52 -4.69 -10.65
N TRP A 175 10.68 -4.72 -9.62
CA TRP A 175 9.44 -5.49 -9.62
C TRP A 175 8.57 -5.19 -10.85
N GLN A 176 8.06 -6.27 -11.45
CA GLN A 176 7.11 -6.22 -12.57
C GLN A 176 5.93 -7.16 -12.28
N PRO A 177 4.72 -6.80 -12.74
CA PRO A 177 3.58 -7.72 -12.71
C PRO A 177 3.88 -8.93 -13.58
N LYS A 178 3.32 -10.08 -13.21
CA LYS A 178 3.30 -11.27 -14.06
C LYS A 178 2.47 -10.95 -15.30
N GLU A 179 2.94 -11.40 -16.45
CA GLU A 179 2.17 -11.33 -17.69
C GLU A 179 0.87 -12.11 -17.50
N VAL A 180 -0.25 -11.44 -17.75
CA VAL A 180 -1.53 -12.10 -17.88
C VAL A 180 -1.62 -12.45 -19.36
N ASN A 181 -1.44 -13.73 -19.72
CA ASN A 181 -1.71 -14.19 -21.07
C ASN A 181 -3.17 -13.86 -21.38
N GLN A 182 -3.37 -12.92 -22.30
CA GLN A 182 -4.68 -12.63 -22.87
C GLN A 182 -4.87 -13.62 -24.03
N ASP A 183 -5.31 -14.84 -23.69
CA ASP A 183 -5.84 -15.79 -24.69
C ASP A 183 -7.28 -15.41 -25.08
#